data_AF-A0A7Y4MG05-F1
#
_entry.id   AF-A0A7Y4MG05-F1
#
_cell.length_a   1.000
_cell.length_b   1.000
_cell.length_c   1.000
_cell.angle_alpha   90.00
_cell.angle_beta   90.00
_cell.angle_gamma   90.00
#
_symmetry.space_group_name_H-M   'P 1'
#
loop_
_entity.id
_entity.type
_entity.pdbx_description
1 polymer ?
#
loop_
_entity_poly.entity_id
_entity_poly.type
_entity_poly.pdbx_seq_one_letter_code
_entity_poly.pdbx_strand_id
1 'polypeptide(L)'
;MKVRFFKRQQPIEEADRARQLLAPTPGDVLTARVIALVGDAGNVTVSMVQAEFSHVIIVRPHRVGAMPFNLCVTPGFVVVLEGADLGWWTFGGDYDNDGVIEALEVVEHLVLRGGTVRSTRHTSELLDSDGRSVSGPHRDGVRTRHTQTVEYLPYRGQ
;
A
#
# COMPACT_ATOMS: atom_id res chain seq x y z
N MET A 1 54.89 -23.06 -24.78
CA MET A 1 54.23 -21.74 -24.68
C MET A 1 52.80 -21.98 -24.18
N LYS A 2 52.44 -21.52 -22.97
CA LYS A 2 51.19 -21.89 -22.28
C LYS A 2 50.31 -20.63 -22.16
N VAL A 3 49.25 -20.55 -22.96
CA VAL A 3 48.31 -19.40 -22.95
C VAL A 3 47.31 -19.60 -21.82
N ARG A 4 47.24 -18.66 -20.87
CA ARG A 4 46.21 -18.62 -19.82
C ARG A 4 45.08 -17.72 -20.30
N PHE A 5 43.87 -18.27 -20.43
CA PHE A 5 42.65 -17.50 -20.64
C PHE A 5 42.21 -16.92 -19.29
N PHE A 6 42.27 -15.59 -19.14
CA PHE A 6 41.62 -14.89 -18.04
C PHE A 6 40.13 -14.77 -18.34
N LYS A 7 39.30 -15.49 -17.58
CA LYS A 7 37.84 -15.39 -17.60
C LYS A 7 37.46 -14.05 -16.97
N ARG A 8 37.01 -13.07 -17.76
CA ARG A 8 36.35 -11.84 -17.27
C ARG A 8 35.00 -12.23 -16.65
N GLN A 9 34.97 -12.54 -15.35
CA GLN A 9 33.72 -12.84 -14.61
C GLN A 9 33.05 -11.59 -14.02
N GLN A 10 33.74 -10.45 -13.96
CA GLN A 10 33.21 -9.22 -13.33
C GLN A 10 32.07 -8.47 -14.07
N PRO A 11 31.98 -8.40 -15.42
CA PRO A 11 31.01 -7.52 -16.06
C PRO A 11 29.56 -8.04 -16.00
N ILE A 12 29.35 -9.34 -15.78
CA ILE A 12 28.00 -9.93 -15.72
C ILE A 12 27.38 -9.68 -14.34
N GLU A 13 28.14 -9.85 -13.27
CA GLU A 13 27.67 -9.59 -11.90
C GLU A 13 27.38 -8.10 -11.65
N GLU A 14 28.19 -7.19 -12.19
CA GLU A 14 27.91 -5.75 -12.12
C GLU A 14 26.69 -5.36 -12.96
N ALA A 15 26.52 -5.94 -14.15
CA ALA A 15 25.34 -5.71 -14.98
C ALA A 15 24.06 -6.27 -14.35
N ASP A 16 24.12 -7.44 -13.72
CA ASP A 16 22.98 -8.05 -13.04
C ASP A 16 22.63 -7.31 -11.74
N ARG A 17 23.65 -6.80 -11.02
CA ARG A 17 23.43 -5.93 -9.84
C ARG A 17 22.86 -4.57 -10.26
N ALA A 18 23.32 -3.99 -11.36
CA ALA A 18 22.75 -2.77 -11.93
C ALA A 18 21.31 -2.99 -12.43
N ARG A 19 21.00 -4.15 -13.02
CA ARG A 19 19.63 -4.52 -13.40
C ARG A 19 18.72 -4.74 -12.19
N GLN A 20 19.22 -5.35 -11.12
CA GLN A 20 18.48 -5.49 -9.86
C GLN A 20 18.15 -4.14 -9.23
N LEU A 21 19.05 -3.16 -9.34
CA LEU A 21 18.79 -1.78 -8.89
C LEU A 21 17.75 -1.05 -9.75
N LEU A 22 17.47 -1.53 -10.97
CA LEU A 22 16.50 -0.97 -11.91
C LEU A 22 15.18 -1.75 -11.95
N ALA A 23 15.12 -2.92 -11.31
CA ALA A 23 13.89 -3.69 -11.24
C ALA A 23 12.89 -2.97 -10.31
N PRO A 24 11.61 -2.87 -10.69
CA PRO A 24 10.61 -2.24 -9.84
C PRO A 24 10.49 -3.01 -8.53
N THR A 25 10.57 -2.28 -7.43
CA THR A 25 10.32 -2.82 -6.10
C THR A 25 8.81 -3.12 -5.93
N PRO A 26 8.43 -3.98 -4.97
CA PRO A 26 7.03 -4.11 -4.58
C PRO A 26 6.32 -2.77 -4.27
N GLY A 27 7.05 -1.81 -3.68
CA GLY A 27 6.55 -0.45 -3.43
C GLY A 27 6.27 0.35 -4.72
N ASP A 28 7.11 0.19 -5.75
CA ASP A 28 6.88 0.79 -7.07
C ASP A 28 5.64 0.20 -7.74
N VAL A 29 5.46 -1.12 -7.64
CA VAL A 29 4.28 -1.82 -8.17
C VAL A 29 3.00 -1.35 -7.48
N LEU A 30 3.03 -1.25 -6.14
CA LEU A 30 1.91 -0.70 -5.37
C LEU A 30 1.57 0.71 -5.82
N THR A 31 2.58 1.58 -5.92
CA THR A 31 2.43 2.97 -6.35
C THR A 31 1.76 3.07 -7.72
N ALA A 32 2.28 2.34 -8.70
CA ALA A 32 1.72 2.33 -10.07
C ALA A 32 0.27 1.84 -10.08
N ARG A 33 -0.04 0.81 -9.29
CA ARG A 33 -1.39 0.25 -9.20
C ARG A 33 -2.37 1.21 -8.55
N VAL A 34 -1.97 1.91 -7.47
CA VAL A 34 -2.81 2.93 -6.81
C VAL A 34 -3.10 4.09 -7.77
N ILE A 35 -2.09 4.58 -8.51
CA ILE A 35 -2.28 5.61 -9.54
C ILE A 35 -3.31 5.15 -10.58
N ALA A 36 -3.18 3.92 -11.08
CA ALA A 36 -4.11 3.37 -12.06
C ALA A 36 -5.53 3.16 -11.51
N LEU A 37 -5.66 2.76 -10.24
CA LEU A 37 -6.96 2.56 -9.58
C LEU A 37 -7.70 3.89 -9.39
N VAL A 38 -7.00 4.91 -8.88
CA VAL A 38 -7.57 6.25 -8.65
C VAL A 38 -7.91 6.94 -9.97
N GLY A 39 -7.00 6.91 -10.94
CA GLY A 39 -7.19 7.53 -12.26
C GLY A 39 -7.62 9.00 -12.16
N ASP A 40 -8.55 9.41 -13.01
CA ASP A 40 -9.04 10.80 -13.07
C ASP A 40 -10.02 11.17 -11.94
N ALA A 41 -10.38 10.22 -11.07
CA ALA A 41 -11.34 10.47 -9.98
C ALA A 41 -10.69 11.11 -8.73
N GLY A 42 -9.37 11.25 -8.72
CA GLY A 42 -8.63 11.84 -7.62
C GLY A 42 -7.19 12.17 -8.00
N ASN A 43 -6.48 12.81 -7.07
CA ASN A 43 -5.06 13.09 -7.19
C ASN A 43 -4.26 12.08 -6.36
N VAL A 44 -3.15 11.61 -6.92
CA VAL A 44 -2.16 10.80 -6.22
C VAL A 44 -0.84 11.55 -6.20
N THR A 45 -0.31 11.81 -4.99
CA THR A 45 1.02 12.39 -4.81
C THR A 45 1.94 11.33 -4.23
N VAL A 46 3.15 11.20 -4.77
CA VAL A 46 4.14 10.22 -4.31
C VAL A 46 5.37 10.95 -3.80
N SER A 47 5.84 10.57 -2.62
CA SER A 47 7.09 11.06 -2.04
C SER A 47 7.98 9.89 -1.62
N MET A 48 9.29 10.02 -1.84
CA MET A 48 10.32 9.05 -1.43
C MET A 48 11.24 9.64 -0.34
N VAL A 49 10.86 10.76 0.27
CA VAL A 49 11.76 11.59 1.11
C VAL A 49 11.32 11.61 2.59
N GLN A 50 11.01 10.45 3.17
CA GLN A 50 10.74 10.33 4.60
C GLN A 50 11.61 9.26 5.24
N ALA A 51 12.18 9.56 6.41
CA ALA A 51 13.26 8.77 7.01
C ALA A 51 12.90 7.29 7.26
N GLU A 52 11.62 6.99 7.48
CA GLU A 52 11.13 5.65 7.83
C GLU A 52 10.47 4.91 6.65
N PHE A 53 10.23 5.60 5.53
CA PHE A 53 9.43 5.07 4.43
C PHE A 53 10.16 5.18 3.09
N SER A 54 10.18 4.08 2.35
CA SER A 54 10.65 4.05 0.96
C SER A 54 9.66 4.75 0.03
N HIS A 55 8.36 4.68 0.33
CA HIS A 55 7.30 5.33 -0.44
C HIS A 55 6.24 5.91 0.50
N VAL A 56 5.76 7.10 0.16
CA VAL A 56 4.58 7.73 0.77
C VAL A 56 3.65 8.14 -0.36
N ILE A 57 2.50 7.48 -0.45
CA ILE A 57 1.50 7.68 -1.49
C ILE A 57 0.29 8.34 -0.86
N ILE A 58 0.02 9.58 -1.24
CA ILE A 58 -1.07 10.38 -0.70
C ILE A 58 -2.18 10.41 -1.74
N VAL A 59 -3.37 9.92 -1.36
CA VAL A 59 -4.54 9.83 -2.23
C VAL A 59 -5.58 10.85 -1.78
N ARG A 60 -6.03 11.69 -2.71
CA ARG A 60 -7.02 12.75 -2.49
C ARG A 60 -8.13 12.68 -3.54
N PRO A 61 -9.34 12.22 -3.21
CA PRO A 61 -10.43 12.14 -4.17
C PRO A 61 -10.93 13.54 -4.55
N HIS A 62 -11.42 13.71 -5.78
CA HIS A 62 -12.09 14.96 -6.19
C HIS A 62 -13.55 15.02 -5.72
N ARG A 63 -14.18 13.86 -5.59
CA ARG A 63 -15.59 13.74 -5.21
C ARG A 63 -15.76 13.93 -3.70
N VAL A 64 -16.71 14.80 -3.33
CA VAL A 64 -17.14 14.98 -1.94
C VAL A 64 -17.74 13.67 -1.41
N GLY A 65 -17.26 13.22 -0.24
CA GLY A 65 -17.71 12.01 0.44
C GLY A 65 -16.87 10.76 0.16
N ALA A 66 -16.05 10.74 -0.89
CA ALA A 66 -14.96 9.77 -0.99
C ALA A 66 -13.85 10.18 -0.02
N MET A 67 -13.29 9.23 0.73
CA MET A 67 -12.39 9.55 1.84
C MET A 67 -10.92 9.57 1.41
N PRO A 68 -10.16 10.64 1.69
CA PRO A 68 -8.72 10.68 1.46
C PRO A 68 -7.95 9.74 2.41
N PHE A 69 -6.85 9.16 1.92
CA PHE A 69 -5.97 8.32 2.72
C PHE A 69 -4.51 8.43 2.27
N ASN A 70 -3.58 7.93 3.08
CA ASN A 70 -2.16 7.84 2.77
C ASN A 70 -1.71 6.37 2.91
N LEU A 71 -0.78 5.94 2.06
CA LEU A 71 -0.06 4.67 2.16
C LEU A 71 1.42 4.96 2.37
N CYS A 72 2.00 4.42 3.44
CA CYS A 72 3.41 4.56 3.76
C CYS A 72 4.06 3.17 3.72
N VAL A 73 5.03 2.97 2.84
CA VAL A 73 5.71 1.69 2.64
C VAL A 73 7.10 1.79 3.24
N THR A 74 7.43 0.88 4.15
CA THR A 74 8.80 0.78 4.72
C THR A 74 9.75 0.07 3.75
N PRO A 75 11.09 0.13 3.96
CA PRO A 75 12.03 -0.68 3.19
C PRO A 75 11.83 -2.20 3.32
N GLY A 76 11.20 -2.66 4.40
CA GLY A 76 10.85 -4.07 4.63
C GLY A 76 9.45 -4.46 4.12
N PHE A 77 8.83 -3.63 3.27
CA PHE A 77 7.51 -3.86 2.68
C PHE A 77 6.34 -4.00 3.66
N VAL A 78 6.53 -3.58 4.91
CA VAL A 78 5.41 -3.25 5.79
C VAL A 78 4.73 -2.01 5.23
N VAL A 79 3.42 -2.09 5.02
CA VAL A 79 2.61 -0.99 4.52
C VAL A 79 1.72 -0.47 5.63
N VAL A 80 1.70 0.84 5.80
CA VAL A 80 0.78 1.53 6.70
C VAL A 80 -0.24 2.28 5.85
N LEU A 81 -1.53 2.01 6.07
CA LEU A 81 -2.63 2.79 5.52
C LEU A 81 -3.22 3.65 6.62
N GLU A 82 -3.29 4.96 6.39
CA GLU A 82 -3.83 5.90 7.35
C GLU A 82 -4.84 6.88 6.72
N GLY A 83 -5.84 7.26 7.51
CA GLY A 83 -6.81 8.28 7.15
C GLY A 83 -7.50 8.83 8.39
N ALA A 84 -7.95 10.09 8.34
CA ALA A 84 -8.59 10.73 9.48
C ALA A 84 -9.76 9.89 10.02
N ASP A 85 -10.59 9.35 9.13
CA ASP A 85 -11.74 8.53 9.50
C ASP A 85 -11.43 7.02 9.43
N LEU A 86 -10.44 6.60 8.63
CA LEU A 86 -10.05 5.20 8.48
C LEU A 86 -9.26 4.66 9.69
N GLY A 87 -8.61 5.55 10.45
CA GLY A 87 -7.67 5.16 11.49
C GLY A 87 -6.31 4.76 10.90
N TRP A 88 -5.62 3.83 11.57
CA TRP A 88 -4.28 3.37 11.21
C TRP A 88 -4.29 1.85 11.00
N TRP A 89 -3.80 1.39 9.87
CA TRP A 89 -3.76 -0.03 9.50
C TRP A 89 -2.33 -0.39 9.12
N THR A 90 -1.83 -1.52 9.63
CA THR A 90 -0.50 -2.02 9.30
C THR A 90 -0.63 -3.40 8.66
N PHE A 91 -0.04 -3.57 7.48
CA PHE A 91 -0.03 -4.80 6.68
C PHE A 91 1.37 -5.41 6.64
N GLY A 92 1.44 -6.74 6.68
CA GLY A 92 2.70 -7.49 6.76
C GLY A 92 3.35 -7.51 8.16
N GLY A 93 4.62 -7.94 8.22
CA GLY A 93 5.39 -8.06 9.47
C GLY A 93 5.93 -9.46 9.75
N ASP A 94 5.41 -10.48 9.07
CA ASP A 94 5.80 -11.89 9.27
C ASP A 94 6.57 -12.50 8.08
N TYR A 95 6.45 -11.93 6.86
CA TYR A 95 7.11 -12.40 5.64
C TYR A 95 7.45 -11.23 4.69
N ASP A 96 8.47 -11.44 3.83
CA ASP A 96 8.87 -10.47 2.81
C ASP A 96 7.73 -10.28 1.78
N ASN A 97 7.28 -9.04 1.60
CA ASN A 97 6.35 -8.54 0.57
C ASN A 97 4.84 -8.75 0.79
N ASP A 98 4.40 -9.60 1.73
CA ASP A 98 2.95 -9.89 1.91
C ASP A 98 2.14 -8.63 2.25
N GLY A 99 2.73 -7.69 2.97
CA GLY A 99 2.10 -6.42 3.33
C GLY A 99 1.67 -5.57 2.12
N VAL A 100 2.37 -5.67 0.99
CA VAL A 100 1.99 -4.96 -0.24
C VAL A 100 0.76 -5.59 -0.89
N ILE A 101 0.67 -6.92 -0.88
CA ILE A 101 -0.45 -7.65 -1.48
C ILE A 101 -1.71 -7.39 -0.66
N GLU A 102 -1.63 -7.56 0.66
CA GLU A 102 -2.75 -7.32 1.58
C GLU A 102 -3.25 -5.87 1.52
N ALA A 103 -2.31 -4.90 1.51
CA ALA A 103 -2.67 -3.49 1.38
C ALA A 103 -3.38 -3.22 0.05
N LEU A 104 -2.91 -3.83 -1.04
CA LEU A 104 -3.50 -3.63 -2.35
C LEU A 104 -4.93 -4.17 -2.43
N GLU A 105 -5.22 -5.33 -1.83
CA GLU A 105 -6.59 -5.88 -1.78
C GLU A 105 -7.56 -4.94 -1.07
N VAL A 106 -7.14 -4.39 0.09
CA VAL A 106 -7.95 -3.43 0.85
C VAL A 106 -8.14 -2.12 0.08
N VAL A 107 -7.08 -1.58 -0.51
CA VAL A 107 -7.13 -0.33 -1.28
C VAL A 107 -8.00 -0.50 -2.53
N GLU A 108 -7.87 -1.61 -3.25
CA GLU A 108 -8.70 -1.89 -4.42
C GLU A 108 -10.18 -1.95 -4.03
N HIS A 109 -10.52 -2.58 -2.91
CA HIS A 109 -11.89 -2.59 -2.42
C HIS A 109 -12.39 -1.19 -2.04
N LEU A 110 -11.61 -0.46 -1.25
CA LEU A 110 -11.98 0.89 -0.79
C LEU A 110 -12.20 1.84 -1.97
N VAL A 111 -11.31 1.81 -2.97
CA VAL A 111 -11.38 2.68 -4.16
C VAL A 111 -12.52 2.28 -5.09
N LEU A 112 -12.69 0.98 -5.37
CA LEU A 112 -13.67 0.54 -6.37
C LEU A 112 -15.09 0.40 -5.83
N ARG A 113 -15.24 0.01 -4.56
CA ARG A 113 -16.53 -0.38 -3.99
C ARG A 113 -16.97 0.50 -2.83
N GLY A 114 -16.03 1.26 -2.23
CA GLY A 114 -16.28 1.87 -0.93
C GLY A 114 -16.49 0.76 0.10
N GLY A 115 -17.28 1.03 1.13
CA GLY A 115 -17.64 0.02 2.13
C GLY A 115 -17.68 0.58 3.52
N THR A 116 -17.81 -0.31 4.50
CA THR A 116 -17.91 0.09 5.90
C THR A 116 -16.63 -0.29 6.64
N VAL A 117 -15.93 0.67 7.23
CA VAL A 117 -14.87 0.36 8.18
C VAL A 117 -15.49 0.24 9.56
N ARG A 118 -15.24 -0.90 10.19
CA ARG A 118 -15.53 -1.13 11.60
C ARG A 118 -14.22 -1.12 12.37
N SER A 119 -13.99 -0.06 13.12
CA SER A 119 -12.90 0.05 14.07
C SER A 119 -13.39 -0.35 15.45
N THR A 120 -12.73 -1.32 16.05
CA THR A 120 -12.84 -1.67 17.47
C THR A 120 -11.71 -1.00 18.25
N ARG A 121 -11.64 -1.23 19.56
CA ARG A 121 -10.58 -0.69 20.42
C ARG A 121 -9.15 -1.09 19.99
N HIS A 122 -9.00 -2.20 19.27
CA HIS A 122 -7.68 -2.80 18.98
C HIS A 122 -7.49 -3.20 17.52
N THR A 123 -8.56 -3.20 16.72
CA THR A 123 -8.52 -3.69 15.34
C THR A 123 -9.44 -2.85 14.46
N SER A 124 -9.14 -2.78 13.18
CA SER A 124 -10.04 -2.24 12.16
C SER A 124 -10.26 -3.27 11.06
N GLU A 125 -11.48 -3.31 10.55
CA GLU A 125 -11.93 -4.27 9.53
C GLU A 125 -12.68 -3.52 8.43
N LEU A 126 -12.40 -3.83 7.16
CA LEU A 126 -13.18 -3.33 6.03
C LEU A 126 -14.23 -4.38 5.70
N LEU A 127 -15.49 -3.95 5.68
CA LEU A 127 -16.63 -4.80 5.38
C LEU A 127 -17.13 -4.52 3.96
N ASP A 128 -17.45 -5.59 3.24
CA ASP A 128 -18.17 -5.51 1.97
C ASP A 128 -19.67 -5.15 2.18
N SER A 129 -20.42 -5.09 1.08
CA SER A 129 -21.85 -4.77 1.10
C SER A 129 -22.71 -5.78 1.86
N ASP A 130 -22.24 -7.01 2.03
CA ASP A 130 -22.92 -8.08 2.78
C ASP A 130 -22.49 -8.10 4.27
N GLY A 131 -21.61 -7.17 4.68
CA GLY A 131 -21.07 -7.08 6.03
C GLY A 131 -19.96 -8.10 6.31
N ARG A 132 -19.39 -8.73 5.28
CA ARG A 132 -18.28 -9.68 5.43
C ARG A 132 -16.94 -8.96 5.38
N SER A 133 -15.98 -9.45 6.15
CA SER A 133 -14.62 -8.90 6.16
C SER A 133 -13.95 -9.12 4.81
N VAL A 134 -13.49 -8.05 4.18
CA VAL A 134 -12.74 -8.06 2.91
C VAL A 134 -11.33 -8.61 3.13
N SER A 135 -10.71 -8.19 4.23
CA SER A 135 -9.46 -8.71 4.77
C SER A 135 -9.62 -8.92 6.27
N GLY A 136 -8.78 -9.76 6.88
CA GLY A 136 -8.79 -9.96 8.34
C GLY A 136 -8.62 -8.66 9.14
N PRO A 137 -8.82 -8.71 10.47
CA PRO A 137 -8.69 -7.54 11.33
C PRO A 137 -7.25 -7.05 11.36
N HIS A 138 -7.04 -5.81 10.93
CA HIS A 138 -5.75 -5.14 10.98
C HIS A 138 -5.58 -4.47 12.32
N ARG A 139 -4.38 -4.51 12.90
CA ARG A 139 -4.12 -3.85 14.19
C ARG A 139 -4.30 -2.35 14.01
N ASP A 140 -5.26 -1.79 14.74
CA ASP A 140 -5.41 -0.35 14.85
C ASP A 140 -4.35 0.17 15.82
N GLY A 141 -3.42 0.97 15.32
CA GLY A 141 -2.41 1.62 16.15
C GLY A 141 -3.01 2.61 17.17
N VAL A 142 -4.26 3.03 16.96
CA VAL A 142 -4.94 4.03 17.77
C VAL A 142 -5.66 3.37 18.96
N ARG A 143 -4.93 3.14 20.05
CA ARG A 143 -5.43 2.57 21.32
C ARG A 143 -6.58 3.34 22.00
N THR A 144 -6.97 4.49 21.47
CA THR A 144 -7.84 5.47 22.13
C THR A 144 -9.13 5.79 21.38
N ARG A 145 -9.40 5.18 20.22
CA ARG A 145 -10.70 5.39 19.54
C ARG A 145 -11.79 4.53 20.18
N HIS A 146 -12.97 5.13 20.37
CA HIS A 146 -14.18 4.38 20.62
C HIS A 146 -14.50 3.52 19.40
N THR A 147 -15.19 2.39 19.59
CA THR A 147 -15.68 1.58 18.47
C THR A 147 -16.47 2.47 17.53
N GLN A 148 -16.06 2.53 16.27
CA GLN A 148 -16.64 3.40 15.26
C GLN A 148 -16.93 2.58 14.00
N THR A 149 -18.08 2.86 13.40
CA THR A 149 -18.48 2.32 12.11
C THR A 149 -18.65 3.49 11.16
N VAL A 150 -17.90 3.50 10.06
CA VAL A 150 -17.93 4.58 9.06
C VAL A 150 -18.18 3.99 7.68
N GLU A 151 -19.14 4.55 6.97
CA GLU A 151 -19.43 4.21 5.58
C GLU A 151 -18.64 5.12 4.63
N TYR A 152 -18.04 4.51 3.61
CA TYR A 152 -17.26 5.17 2.59
C TYR A 152 -17.85 4.96 1.20
N LEU A 153 -17.81 6.02 0.41
CA LEU A 153 -18.20 5.97 -1.00
C LEU A 153 -17.05 5.48 -1.88
N PRO A 154 -17.34 4.74 -2.96
CA PRO A 154 -16.36 4.42 -3.98
C PRO A 154 -15.83 5.68 -4.66
N TYR A 155 -14.57 5.62 -5.09
CA TYR A 155 -13.90 6.68 -5.84
C TYR A 155 -14.39 6.74 -7.29
N ARG A 156 -14.65 5.59 -7.90
CA ARG A 156 -15.19 5.54 -9.26
C ARG A 156 -16.70 5.76 -9.22
N GLY A 157 -17.20 6.63 -10.09
CA GLY A 157 -18.64 6.90 -10.23
C GLY A 157 -19.42 5.62 -10.55
N GLN A 158 -20.65 5.53 -10.06
CA GLN A 158 -21.61 4.48 -10.43
C GLN A 158 -22.11 4.67 -11.86
#